data_AF-K9TFX3-F1
#
_entry.id   AF-K9TFX3-F1
#
_cell.length_a   1.000
_cell.length_b   1.000
_cell.length_c   1.000
_cell.angle_alpha   90.00
_cell.angle_beta   90.00
_cell.angle_gamma   90.00
#
_symmetry.space_group_name_H-M   'P 1'
#
loop_
_entity.id
_entity.type
_entity.pdbx_description
1 polymer ?
#
loop_
_entity_poly.entity_id
_entity_poly.type
_entity_poly.pdbx_seq_one_letter_code
_entity_poly.pdbx_strand_id
1 'polypeptide(L)' 'MPKQQFNLNLSISLMNAMTSKAKADGISLEDLAVSAISEYVGYTPLAPKAALDKRLVVMETRIAKLEASLGESVA' A
#
# COMPACT_ATOMS: atom_id res chain seq x y z
N MET A 1 -1.73 -3.28 24.18
CA MET A 1 -0.44 -2.74 23.72
C MET A 1 -0.61 -1.24 23.42
N PRO A 2 0.39 -0.39 23.67
CA PRO A 2 0.32 1.03 23.29
C PRO A 2 0.17 1.18 21.77
N LYS A 3 -0.74 2.05 21.31
CA LYS A 3 -0.93 2.34 19.88
C LYS A 3 0.17 3.31 19.43
N GLN A 4 0.99 2.90 18.46
CA GLN A 4 2.00 3.75 17.85
C GLN A 4 1.36 4.52 16.68
N GLN A 5 1.51 5.85 16.66
CA GLN A 5 1.02 6.68 15.56
C GLN A 5 2.08 6.78 14.46
N PHE A 6 1.65 6.65 13.20
CA PHE A 6 2.49 6.80 12.02
C PHE A 6 1.88 7.86 11.10
N ASN A 7 2.69 8.81 10.64
CA ASN A 7 2.30 9.75 9.61
C ASN A 7 2.77 9.23 8.26
N LEU A 8 1.84 8.88 7.38
CA LEU A 8 2.12 8.40 6.03
C LEU A 8 1.97 9.56 5.04
N ASN A 9 3.05 9.89 4.33
CA ASN A 9 2.96 10.80 3.18
C ASN A 9 2.58 10.00 1.94
N LEU A 10 1.28 9.99 1.63
CA LEU A 10 0.73 9.35 0.44
C LEU A 10 0.44 10.39 -0.65
N SER A 11 0.54 10.00 -1.92
CA SER A 11 0.12 10.86 -3.01
C SER A 11 -1.39 11.13 -2.96
N ILE A 12 -1.81 12.30 -3.47
CA ILE A 12 -3.22 12.72 -3.47
C ILE A 12 -4.10 11.69 -4.20
N SER A 13 -3.64 11.16 -5.34
CA SER A 13 -4.36 10.14 -6.10
C SER A 13 -4.59 8.86 -5.30
N LEU A 14 -3.59 8.43 -4.53
CA LEU A 14 -3.68 7.23 -3.69
C LEU A 14 -4.60 7.46 -2.49
N MET A 15 -4.53 8.62 -1.84
CA MET A 15 -5.48 8.99 -0.78
C MET A 15 -6.93 9.00 -1.27
N ASN A 16 -7.17 9.53 -2.47
CA ASN A 16 -8.51 9.58 -3.06
C ASN A 16 -9.05 8.17 -3.36
N ALA A 17 -8.23 7.30 -3.93
CA ALA A 17 -8.60 5.92 -4.20
C ALA A 17 -8.93 5.15 -2.91
N MET A 18 -8.08 5.29 -1.88
CA MET A 18 -8.31 4.64 -0.58
C MET A 18 -9.56 5.20 0.12
N THR A 19 -9.80 6.50 0.07
CA THR A 19 -10.99 7.12 0.66
C THR A 19 -12.27 6.65 -0.04
N SER A 20 -12.24 6.55 -1.37
CA SER A 20 -13.36 6.02 -2.15
C SER A 20 -13.64 4.56 -1.79
N LYS A 21 -12.59 3.73 -1.68
CA LYS A 21 -12.72 2.33 -1.28
C LYS A 21 -13.24 2.17 0.16
N ALA A 22 -12.69 2.91 1.11
CA ALA A 22 -13.13 2.88 2.51
C ALA A 22 -14.63 3.22 2.63
N LYS A 23 -15.09 4.21 1.85
CA LYS A 23 -16.50 4.58 1.77
C LYS A 23 -17.38 3.48 1.16
N ALA A 24 -16.90 2.80 0.11
CA ALA A 24 -17.63 1.70 -0.51
C ALA A 24 -17.75 0.49 0.44
N ASP A 25 -16.71 0.21 1.21
CA ASP A 25 -16.65 -0.90 2.16
C ASP A 25 -17.30 -0.55 3.51
N GLY A 26 -17.72 0.71 3.71
CA GLY A 26 -18.37 1.19 4.94
C GLY A 26 -17.45 1.23 6.16
N ILE A 27 -16.13 1.29 5.95
CA ILE A 27 -15.11 1.30 7.00
C ILE A 27 -14.34 2.62 7.03
N SER A 28 -13.59 2.85 8.11
CA SER A 28 -12.71 4.03 8.18
C SER A 28 -11.50 3.86 7.27
N LEU A 29 -10.93 4.99 6.83
CA LEU A 29 -9.67 5.00 6.07
C LEU A 29 -8.52 4.35 6.87
N GLU A 30 -8.52 4.53 8.19
CA GLU A 30 -7.54 3.92 9.10
C GLU A 30 -7.68 2.40 9.12
N ASP A 31 -8.90 1.87 9.24
CA ASP A 31 -9.15 0.43 9.25
C ASP A 31 -8.80 -0.20 7.90
N LEU A 32 -9.11 0.48 6.80
CA LEU A 32 -8.69 0.05 5.46
C LEU A 32 -7.16 0.03 5.35
N ALA A 33 -6.47 1.06 5.86
CA ALA A 33 -5.02 1.14 5.83
C ALA A 33 -4.36 0.05 6.69
N VAL A 34 -4.88 -0.17 7.90
CA VAL A 34 -4.41 -1.24 8.79
C VAL A 34 -4.66 -2.60 8.17
N SER A 35 -5.83 -2.81 7.54
CA SER A 35 -6.15 -4.06 6.84
C SER A 35 -5.21 -4.29 5.65
N ALA A 36 -4.99 -3.28 4.81
CA ALA A 36 -4.08 -3.38 3.66
C ALA A 36 -2.62 -3.63 4.08
N ILE A 37 -2.15 -2.96 5.14
CA ILE A 37 -0.82 -3.20 5.71
C ILE A 37 -0.75 -4.61 6.31
N SER A 38 -1.79 -5.04 7.03
CA SER A 38 -1.86 -6.37 7.64
C SER A 38 -1.95 -7.48 6.61
N GLU A 39 -2.62 -7.26 5.48
CA GLU A 39 -2.70 -8.19 4.35
C GLU A 39 -1.34 -8.28 3.64
N TYR A 40 -0.65 -7.16 3.46
CA TYR A 40 0.71 -7.13 2.91
C TYR A 40 1.73 -7.81 3.82
N VAL A 41 1.60 -7.61 5.14
CA VAL A 41 2.47 -8.18 6.18
C VAL A 41 2.06 -9.61 6.56
N GLY A 42 0.82 -10.00 6.28
CA GLY A 42 0.21 -11.28 6.65
C GLY A 42 1.03 -12.45 6.10
N TYR A 43 1.30 -13.44 6.97
CA TYR A 43 2.05 -14.68 6.68
C TYR A 43 3.58 -14.60 6.55
N THR A 44 4.23 -13.59 7.14
CA THR A 44 5.68 -13.72 7.34
C THR A 44 6.00 -13.59 8.83
N PRO A 45 6.52 -14.63 9.53
CA PRO A 45 7.19 -14.38 10.80
C PRO A 45 8.23 -13.30 10.50
N LEU A 46 8.22 -12.20 11.28
CA LEU A 46 9.07 -11.00 11.11
C LEU A 46 10.30 -11.30 10.26
N ALA A 47 10.15 -11.15 8.94
CA ALA A 47 11.21 -11.56 8.05
C ALA A 47 12.38 -10.62 8.33
N PRO A 48 13.61 -11.14 8.48
CA PRO A 48 14.77 -10.29 8.74
C PRO A 48 14.78 -9.16 7.72
N LYS A 49 14.98 -7.92 8.17
CA LYS A 49 14.88 -6.64 7.42
C LYS A 49 15.25 -6.73 5.92
N ALA A 50 16.29 -7.48 5.58
CA ALA A 50 16.73 -7.75 4.21
C ALA A 50 15.68 -8.40 3.29
N ALA A 51 14.75 -9.21 3.81
CA ALA A 51 13.67 -9.81 3.03
C ALA A 51 12.55 -8.79 2.74
N LEU A 52 12.34 -7.84 3.65
CA LEU A 52 11.41 -6.73 3.48
C LEU A 52 11.96 -5.74 2.43
N ASP A 53 13.26 -5.43 2.50
CA ASP A 53 13.95 -4.59 1.51
C ASP A 53 13.89 -5.19 0.09
N LYS A 54 14.09 -6.52 -0.04
CA LYS A 54 13.95 -7.21 -1.33
C LYS A 54 12.51 -7.19 -1.87
N ARG A 55 11.50 -7.30 -1.00
CA ARG A 55 10.08 -7.22 -1.39
C ARG A 55 9.70 -5.80 -1.86
N LEU A 56 10.27 -4.77 -1.25
CA LEU A 56 10.11 -3.37 -1.67
C LEU A 56 10.65 -3.12 -3.07
N VAL A 57 11.89 -3.55 -3.36
CA VAL A 57 12.52 -3.36 -4.69
C VAL A 57 11.72 -4.06 -5.81
N VAL A 58 11.18 -5.25 -5.53
CA VAL A 58 10.32 -5.97 -6.50
C VAL A 58 9.00 -5.22 -6.74
N MET A 59 8.44 -4.59 -5.70
CA MET A 59 7.22 -3.80 -5.82
C MET A 59 7.43 -2.51 -6.62
N GLU A 60 8.53 -1.79 -6.37
CA GLU A 60 8.93 -0.61 -7.14
C GLU A 60 9.09 -0.93 -8.63
N THR A 61 9.75 -2.05 -8.94
CA THR A 61 9.91 -2.52 -10.32
C THR A 61 8.57 -2.84 -10.99
N ARG A 62 7.59 -3.36 -10.23
CA ARG A 62 6.25 -3.64 -10.74
C ARG A 62 5.42 -2.38 -10.96
N ILE A 63 5.53 -1.38 -10.08
CA ILE A 63 4.86 -0.08 -10.22
C ILE A 63 5.37 0.65 -11.46
N ALA A 64 6.70 0.69 -11.67
CA ALA A 64 7.29 1.30 -12.86
C ALA A 64 6.81 0.63 -14.17
N LYS A 65 6.64 -0.70 -14.17
CA LYS A 65 6.08 -1.43 -15.33
C LYS A 65 4.61 -1.09 -15.56
N LEU A 66 3.83 -0.95 -14.49
CA LEU A 66 2.42 -0.60 -14.57
C LEU A 66 2.23 0.84 -15.08
N GLU A 67 3.04 1.79 -14.62
CA GLU A 67 3.05 3.16 -15.12
C GLU A 67 3.43 3.23 -16.60
N ALA A 68 4.40 2.43 -17.04
CA ALA A 68 4.75 2.33 -18.46
C ALA A 68 3.59 1.79 -19.30
N SER A 69 2.92 0.71 -18.84
CA SER A 69 1.76 0.15 -19.55
C SER A 69 0.53 1.05 -19.54
N LEU A 70 0.33 1.85 -18.49
CA LEU A 70 -0.76 2.83 -18.43
C LEU A 70 -0.47 4.06 -19.29
N GLY A 71 0.79 4.49 -19.40
CA GLY A 71 1.21 5.58 -20.29
C GLY A 71 1.05 5.26 -21.77
N GLU A 72 1.22 4.00 -22.18
CA GLU A 72 0.96 3.55 -23.56
C GLU A 72 -0.54 3.41 -23.88
N SER A 73 -1.41 3.38 -22.87
CA SER A 73 -2.87 3.25 -23.04
C SER A 73 -3.62 4.60 -23.10
N VAL A 74 -2.91 5.73 -23.01
CA VAL A 74 -3.43 7.11 -23.13
C VAL A 74 -2.73 7.87 -24.29
N ALA A 75 -2.36 7.14 -25.35
CA ALA A 75 -1.89 7.70 -26.61
C ALA A 75 -2.91 7.44 -27.73
#